data_AF-A0A544TF80-F1
#
_entry.id   AF-A0A544TF80-F1
#
_cell.length_a   1.000
_cell.length_b   1.000
_cell.length_c   1.000
_cell.angle_alpha   90.00
_cell.angle_beta   90.00
_cell.angle_gamma   90.00
#
_symmetry.space_group_name_H-M   'P 1'
#
loop_
_entity.id
_entity.type
_entity.pdbx_description
1 polymer ?
#
loop_
_entity_poly.entity_id
_entity_poly.type
_entity_poly.pdbx_seq_one_letter_code
_entity_poly.pdbx_strand_id
1 'polypeptide(L)'
;MIKRKILTFIFTVIIAAPIIGLFFILIEGSTIKEVPALIAFTSMYTIPFTLFWGIPLSILSDKMNKHFSGKKRVFSSLIVHLFFGTSFVIIFMLTLDSRFILTDFNASDTYFLAASTLISFIGWGMDEILRVYFRRSQKS
;
A
#
# COMPACT_ATOMS: atom_id res chain seq x y z
N MET A 1 6.72 18.93 3.80
CA MET A 1 6.97 17.50 3.47
C MET A 1 6.26 16.55 4.43
N ILE A 2 6.51 16.62 5.75
CA ILE A 2 5.93 15.69 6.73
C ILE A 2 4.38 15.66 6.71
N LYS A 3 3.73 16.84 6.67
CA LYS A 3 2.26 16.98 6.60
C LYS A 3 1.65 16.20 5.44
N ARG A 4 2.23 16.32 4.25
CA ARG A 4 1.76 15.59 3.05
C ARG A 4 1.84 14.09 3.26
N LYS A 5 2.95 13.58 3.80
CA LYS A 5 3.16 12.14 4.00
C LYS A 5 2.22 11.55 5.06
N ILE A 6 1.96 12.29 6.14
CA ILE A 6 0.97 11.89 7.15
C ILE A 6 -0.44 11.83 6.53
N LEU A 7 -0.81 12.83 5.72
CA LEU A 7 -2.10 12.80 5.01
C LEU A 7 -2.17 11.64 4.02
N THR A 8 -1.12 11.38 3.26
CA THR A 8 -1.03 10.21 2.36
C THR A 8 -1.31 8.93 3.15
N PHE A 9 -0.64 8.73 4.29
CA PHE A 9 -0.89 7.60 5.17
C PHE A 9 -2.35 7.49 5.59
N ILE A 10 -2.93 8.56 6.15
CA ILE A 10 -4.32 8.57 6.65
C ILE A 10 -5.29 8.17 5.54
N PHE A 11 -5.22 8.83 4.38
CA PHE A 11 -6.12 8.53 3.26
C PHE A 11 -5.89 7.13 2.70
N THR A 12 -4.64 6.67 2.63
CA THR A 12 -4.34 5.31 2.16
C THR A 12 -5.02 4.28 3.04
N VAL A 13 -4.91 4.39 4.36
CA VAL A 13 -5.55 3.45 5.30
C VAL A 13 -7.07 3.51 5.18
N ILE A 14 -7.66 4.72 5.21
CA ILE A 14 -9.11 4.92 5.13
C ILE A 14 -9.70 4.30 3.85
N ILE A 15 -8.97 4.36 2.74
CA ILE A 15 -9.44 3.84 1.44
C ILE A 15 -9.10 2.35 1.29
N ALA A 16 -7.87 1.95 1.61
CA ALA A 16 -7.40 0.59 1.35
C ALA A 16 -8.05 -0.45 2.27
N ALA A 17 -8.21 -0.16 3.57
CA ALA A 17 -8.72 -1.15 4.51
C ALA A 17 -10.16 -1.61 4.17
N PRO A 18 -11.11 -0.73 3.82
CA PRO A 18 -12.42 -1.15 3.32
C PRO A 18 -12.37 -1.95 2.02
N ILE A 19 -11.55 -1.53 1.05
CA ILE A 19 -11.47 -2.22 -0.25
C ILE A 19 -10.91 -3.64 -0.05
N ILE A 20 -9.84 -3.79 0.73
CA ILE A 20 -9.23 -5.09 1.05
C ILE A 20 -10.21 -5.95 1.86
N GLY A 21 -10.90 -5.37 2.85
CA GLY A 21 -11.91 -6.08 3.64
C GLY A 21 -13.09 -6.59 2.80
N LEU A 22 -13.55 -5.80 1.83
CA LEU A 22 -14.57 -6.23 0.88
C LEU A 22 -14.07 -7.33 -0.07
N PHE A 23 -12.80 -7.25 -0.49
CA PHE A 23 -12.18 -8.30 -1.29
C PHE A 23 -12.10 -9.62 -0.52
N PHE A 24 -11.86 -9.56 0.80
CA PHE A 24 -11.78 -10.73 1.67
C PHE A 24 -13.10 -11.53 1.72
N ILE A 25 -14.23 -10.83 1.66
CA ILE A 25 -15.55 -11.48 1.60
C ILE A 25 -15.67 -12.42 0.40
N LEU A 26 -15.12 -12.01 -0.74
CA LEU A 26 -15.17 -12.80 -1.97
C LEU A 26 -14.28 -14.05 -1.89
N ILE A 27 -13.20 -14.00 -1.13
CA ILE A 27 -12.24 -15.11 -0.99
C ILE A 27 -12.73 -16.13 0.03
N GLU A 28 -13.11 -15.66 1.22
CA GLU A 28 -13.46 -16.51 2.36
C GLU A 28 -14.93 -16.94 2.36
N GLY A 29 -15.74 -16.46 1.41
CA GLY A 29 -17.18 -16.74 1.39
C GLY A 29 -17.94 -16.14 2.57
N SER A 30 -17.41 -15.06 3.16
CA SER A 30 -17.96 -14.35 4.31
C SER A 30 -19.31 -13.69 3.98
N THR A 31 -20.05 -13.27 5.00
CA THR A 31 -21.30 -12.53 4.80
C THR A 31 -21.12 -11.02 4.96
N ILE A 32 -22.06 -10.23 4.41
CA ILE A 32 -22.01 -8.76 4.53
C ILE A 32 -22.07 -8.27 5.99
N LYS A 33 -22.58 -9.10 6.92
CA LYS A 33 -22.62 -8.78 8.35
C LYS A 33 -21.23 -8.78 8.99
N GLU A 34 -20.27 -9.48 8.38
CA GLU A 34 -18.89 -9.61 8.86
C GLU A 34 -17.97 -8.49 8.35
N VAL A 35 -18.43 -7.67 7.39
CA VAL A 35 -17.67 -6.54 6.82
C VAL A 35 -17.01 -5.67 7.90
N PRO A 36 -17.71 -5.22 8.96
CA PRO A 36 -17.07 -4.34 9.95
C PRO A 36 -15.91 -5.02 10.67
N ALA A 37 -16.06 -6.32 10.99
CA ALA A 37 -15.01 -7.11 11.63
C ALA A 37 -13.82 -7.32 10.68
N LEU A 38 -14.08 -7.57 9.40
CA LEU A 38 -13.04 -7.72 8.38
C LEU A 38 -12.27 -6.43 8.12
N ILE A 39 -12.95 -5.27 8.10
CA ILE A 39 -12.30 -3.97 7.99
C ILE A 39 -11.44 -3.71 9.23
N ALA A 40 -11.93 -4.02 10.43
CA ALA A 40 -11.16 -3.86 11.66
C ALA A 40 -9.90 -4.76 11.65
N PHE A 41 -10.05 -6.03 11.32
CA PHE A 41 -8.95 -6.99 11.17
C PHE A 41 -7.92 -6.49 10.15
N THR A 42 -8.37 -6.13 8.95
CA THR A 42 -7.50 -5.59 7.89
C THR A 42 -6.77 -4.33 8.35
N SER A 43 -7.45 -3.45 9.09
CA SER A 43 -6.88 -2.21 9.61
C SER A 43 -5.75 -2.46 10.61
N MET A 44 -5.85 -3.52 11.43
CA MET A 44 -4.80 -3.89 12.39
C MET A 44 -3.45 -4.18 11.71
N TYR A 45 -3.45 -4.67 10.48
CA TYR A 45 -2.22 -4.90 9.70
C TYR A 45 -1.87 -3.70 8.82
N THR A 46 -2.87 -3.13 8.14
CA THR A 46 -2.71 -2.02 7.18
C THR A 46 -2.13 -0.77 7.85
N ILE A 47 -2.58 -0.44 9.07
CA ILE A 47 -2.13 0.75 9.81
C ILE A 47 -0.63 0.68 10.14
N PRO A 48 -0.13 -0.29 10.92
CA PRO A 48 1.29 -0.34 11.27
C PRO A 48 2.16 -0.49 10.02
N PHE A 49 1.73 -1.29 9.04
CA PHE A 49 2.48 -1.45 7.79
C PHE A 49 2.62 -0.12 7.03
N THR A 50 1.53 0.61 6.83
CA THR A 50 1.59 1.89 6.11
C THR A 50 2.35 2.96 6.89
N LEU A 51 2.26 2.94 8.21
CA LEU A 51 2.96 3.89 9.07
C LEU A 51 4.48 3.67 9.03
N PHE A 52 4.93 2.44 9.31
CA PHE A 52 6.35 2.12 9.45
C PHE A 52 7.04 1.84 8.12
N TRP A 53 6.32 1.35 7.10
CA TRP A 53 6.89 1.06 5.79
C TRP A 53 6.44 2.06 4.72
N GLY A 54 5.14 2.34 4.65
CA GLY A 54 4.56 3.22 3.64
C GLY A 54 5.12 4.65 3.68
N ILE A 55 5.24 5.27 4.86
CA ILE A 55 5.79 6.64 4.98
C ILE A 55 7.27 6.69 4.55
N PRO A 56 8.18 5.84 5.08
CA PRO A 56 9.57 5.81 4.60
C PRO A 56 9.69 5.51 3.11
N LEU A 57 8.90 4.57 2.58
CA LEU A 57 8.87 4.25 1.16
C LEU A 57 8.47 5.45 0.32
N SER A 58 7.47 6.20 0.76
CA SER A 58 7.02 7.40 0.08
C SER A 58 8.09 8.50 0.08
N ILE A 59 8.89 8.62 1.16
CA ILE A 59 10.05 9.53 1.22
C ILE A 59 11.18 9.05 0.31
N LEU A 60 11.45 7.74 0.28
CA LEU A 60 12.44 7.12 -0.59
C LEU A 60 12.08 7.35 -2.06
N SER A 61 10.82 7.14 -2.44
CA SER A 61 10.31 7.42 -3.77
C SER A 61 10.57 8.87 -4.19
N ASP A 62 10.33 9.84 -3.30
CA ASP A 62 10.65 11.24 -3.61
C ASP A 62 12.15 11.47 -3.87
N LYS A 63 13.01 10.83 -3.09
CA LYS A 63 14.48 10.95 -3.24
C LYS A 63 14.97 10.30 -4.53
N MET A 64 14.51 9.09 -4.85
CA MET A 64 14.87 8.37 -6.08
C MET A 64 14.38 9.11 -7.32
N ASN A 65 13.19 9.69 -7.25
CA ASN A 65 12.54 10.35 -8.38
C ASN A 65 12.83 11.86 -8.46
N LYS A 66 13.83 12.38 -7.73
CA LYS A 66 14.13 13.83 -7.67
C LYS A 66 14.56 14.42 -9.03
N HIS A 67 15.15 13.59 -9.90
CA HIS A 67 15.63 14.00 -11.23
C HIS A 67 14.59 13.84 -12.33
N PHE A 68 13.50 13.11 -12.08
CA PHE A 68 12.44 12.93 -13.05
C PHE A 68 11.37 14.01 -12.94
N SER A 69 10.78 14.37 -14.08
CA SER A 69 9.69 15.33 -14.16
C SER A 69 8.50 14.77 -14.96
N GLY A 70 7.33 15.38 -14.77
CA GLY A 70 6.12 15.03 -15.51
C GLY A 70 5.73 13.55 -15.42
N LYS A 71 5.30 12.98 -16.55
CA LYS A 71 4.80 11.58 -16.64
C LYS A 71 5.86 10.55 -16.25
N LYS A 72 7.15 10.78 -16.59
CA LYS A 72 8.25 9.86 -16.24
C LYS A 72 8.38 9.71 -14.74
N ARG A 73 8.24 10.80 -13.99
CA ARG A 73 8.28 10.79 -12.52
C ARG A 73 7.11 10.00 -11.93
N VAL A 74 5.90 10.22 -12.44
CA VAL A 74 4.68 9.55 -11.97
C VAL A 74 4.80 8.04 -12.14
N PHE A 75 5.23 7.59 -13.33
CA PHE A 75 5.44 6.17 -13.61
C PHE A 75 6.58 5.55 -12.79
N SER A 76 7.72 6.23 -12.69
CA SER A 76 8.85 5.74 -11.88
C SER A 76 8.49 5.67 -10.38
N SER A 77 7.69 6.63 -9.88
CA SER A 77 7.15 6.60 -8.52
C SER A 77 6.21 5.40 -8.30
N LEU A 78 5.41 5.03 -9.30
CA LEU A 78 4.53 3.86 -9.24
C LEU A 78 5.35 2.58 -9.11
N ILE A 79 6.38 2.43 -9.95
CA ILE A 79 7.28 1.27 -9.90
C ILE A 79 7.91 1.15 -8.51
N VAL A 80 8.41 2.26 -7.94
CA VAL A 80 9.02 2.23 -6.60
C VAL A 80 8.00 1.76 -5.54
N HIS A 81 6.78 2.30 -5.53
CA HIS A 81 5.79 1.90 -4.55
C HIS A 81 5.38 0.43 -4.70
N LEU A 82 5.08 -0.01 -5.93
CA LEU A 82 4.72 -1.40 -6.19
C LEU A 82 5.87 -2.33 -5.83
N PHE A 83 7.09 -2.06 -6.32
CA PHE A 83 8.25 -2.92 -6.09
C PHE A 83 8.55 -3.09 -4.60
N PHE A 84 8.75 -2.01 -3.85
CA PHE A 84 9.09 -2.12 -2.43
C PHE A 84 7.92 -2.53 -1.55
N GLY A 85 6.70 -2.15 -1.94
CA GLY A 85 5.50 -2.55 -1.21
C GLY A 85 5.27 -4.06 -1.28
N THR A 86 5.29 -4.63 -2.49
CA THR A 86 5.11 -6.08 -2.67
C THR A 86 6.32 -6.88 -2.18
N SER A 87 7.54 -6.40 -2.43
CA SER A 87 8.76 -7.09 -1.97
C SER A 87 8.80 -7.27 -0.46
N PHE A 88 8.29 -6.31 0.31
CA PHE A 88 8.24 -6.45 1.76
C PHE A 88 7.44 -7.68 2.19
N VAL A 89 6.25 -7.88 1.62
CA VAL A 89 5.39 -9.02 1.97
C VAL A 89 6.02 -10.33 1.52
N ILE A 90 6.61 -10.36 0.32
CA ILE A 90 7.35 -11.54 -0.17
C ILE A 90 8.51 -11.89 0.78
N ILE A 91 9.31 -10.91 1.20
CA ILE A 91 10.43 -11.12 2.14
C ILE A 91 9.92 -11.57 3.50
N PHE A 92 8.84 -10.96 4.00
CA PHE A 92 8.23 -11.31 5.28
C PHE A 92 7.76 -12.77 5.28
N MET A 93 7.07 -13.20 4.22
CA MET A 93 6.62 -14.58 4.05
C MET A 93 7.79 -15.56 3.96
N LEU A 94 8.81 -15.26 3.16
CA LEU A 94 10.03 -16.06 3.06
C LEU A 94 10.77 -16.22 4.40
N THR A 95 10.69 -15.21 5.26
CA THR A 95 11.33 -15.24 6.58
C THR A 95 10.57 -16.13 7.56
N LEU A 96 9.25 -16.21 7.42
CA LEU A 96 8.38 -17.01 8.29
C LEU A 96 8.28 -18.47 7.86
N ASP A 97 8.20 -18.76 6.56
CA ASP A 97 8.30 -20.12 6.01
C ASP A 97 9.07 -20.07 4.68
N SER A 98 10.29 -20.62 4.68
CA SER A 98 11.17 -20.60 3.51
C SER A 98 10.67 -21.46 2.34
N ARG A 99 9.66 -22.33 2.54
CA ARG A 99 9.05 -23.15 1.46
C ARG A 99 8.06 -22.38 0.58
N PHE A 100 7.70 -21.17 1.00
CA PHE A 100 6.67 -20.28 0.44
C PHE A 100 6.73 -20.05 -1.09
N ILE A 101 7.92 -19.90 -1.71
CA ILE A 101 8.01 -19.59 -3.15
C ILE A 101 8.02 -20.83 -4.04
N LEU A 102 8.47 -21.98 -3.52
CA LEU A 102 8.91 -23.08 -4.38
C LEU A 102 7.97 -24.29 -4.38
N THR A 103 7.12 -24.48 -3.35
CA THR A 103 6.31 -25.72 -3.26
C THR A 103 4.85 -25.53 -2.84
N ASP A 104 4.49 -24.55 -2.01
CA ASP A 104 3.17 -24.53 -1.33
C ASP A 104 2.49 -23.14 -1.28
N PHE A 105 2.41 -22.43 -2.42
CA PHE A 105 1.72 -21.14 -2.48
C PHE A 105 0.20 -21.33 -2.29
N ASN A 106 -0.33 -20.86 -1.16
CA ASN A 106 -1.73 -21.11 -0.78
C ASN A 106 -2.64 -19.86 -0.98
N ALA A 107 -3.93 -20.01 -0.65
CA ALA A 107 -4.90 -18.93 -0.80
C ALA A 107 -4.61 -17.71 0.11
N SER A 108 -4.11 -17.95 1.32
CA SER A 108 -3.77 -16.87 2.27
C SER A 108 -2.55 -16.07 1.79
N ASP A 109 -1.59 -16.73 1.17
CA ASP A 109 -0.42 -16.10 0.55
C ASP A 109 -0.82 -15.16 -0.59
N THR A 110 -1.70 -15.65 -1.46
CA THR A 110 -2.29 -14.88 -2.55
C THR A 110 -2.99 -13.64 -2.01
N TYR A 111 -3.75 -13.78 -0.91
CA TYR A 111 -4.45 -12.69 -0.28
C TYR A 111 -3.49 -11.58 0.20
N PHE A 112 -2.47 -11.93 0.99
CA PHE A 112 -1.53 -10.93 1.51
C PHE A 112 -0.74 -10.25 0.40
N LEU A 113 -0.35 -10.98 -0.65
CA LEU A 113 0.31 -10.40 -1.82
C LEU A 113 -0.62 -9.43 -2.58
N ALA A 114 -1.87 -9.82 -2.80
CA ALA A 114 -2.87 -8.98 -3.44
C ALA A 114 -3.17 -7.72 -2.60
N ALA A 115 -3.35 -7.88 -1.29
CA ALA A 115 -3.56 -6.79 -0.36
C ALA A 115 -2.37 -5.81 -0.35
N SER A 116 -1.12 -6.33 -0.34
CA SER A 116 0.09 -5.51 -0.41
C SER A 116 0.22 -4.75 -1.74
N THR A 117 -0.12 -5.41 -2.84
CA THR A 117 -0.10 -4.77 -4.16
C THR A 117 -1.12 -3.63 -4.21
N LEU A 118 -2.34 -3.89 -3.73
CA LEU A 118 -3.43 -2.94 -3.73
C LEU A 118 -3.14 -1.73 -2.82
N ILE A 119 -2.67 -1.96 -1.59
CA ILE A 119 -2.32 -0.86 -0.68
C ILE A 119 -1.17 -0.02 -1.25
N SER A 120 -0.19 -0.64 -1.91
CA SER A 120 0.94 0.06 -2.53
C SER A 120 0.48 0.93 -3.70
N PHE A 121 -0.47 0.42 -4.50
CA PHE A 121 -1.08 1.17 -5.58
C PHE A 121 -1.90 2.37 -5.08
N ILE A 122 -2.77 2.16 -4.09
CA ILE A 122 -3.57 3.23 -3.47
C ILE A 122 -2.65 4.26 -2.81
N GLY A 123 -1.64 3.80 -2.08
CA GLY A 123 -0.68 4.65 -1.39
C GLY A 123 0.12 5.53 -2.35
N TRP A 124 0.57 4.97 -3.47
CA TRP A 124 1.17 5.74 -4.56
C TRP A 124 0.20 6.80 -5.10
N GLY A 125 -1.03 6.41 -5.41
CA GLY A 125 -2.06 7.31 -5.94
C GLY A 125 -2.28 8.50 -5.01
N MET A 126 -2.42 8.24 -3.71
CA MET A 126 -2.59 9.28 -2.71
C MET A 126 -1.35 10.17 -2.55
N ASP A 127 -0.13 9.61 -2.60
CA ASP A 127 1.09 10.43 -2.57
C ASP A 127 1.18 11.36 -3.77
N GLU A 128 0.84 10.88 -4.97
CA GLU A 128 0.84 11.70 -6.18
C GLU A 128 -0.24 12.79 -6.17
N ILE A 129 -1.48 12.44 -5.81
CA ILE A 129 -2.59 13.39 -5.71
C ILE A 129 -2.23 14.53 -4.75
N LEU A 130 -1.77 14.18 -3.55
CA LEU A 130 -1.41 15.18 -2.55
C LEU A 130 -0.15 15.95 -2.96
N ARG A 131 0.81 15.32 -3.66
CA ARG A 131 1.99 16.03 -4.17
C ARG A 131 1.60 17.12 -5.17
N VAL A 132 0.65 16.83 -6.06
CA VAL A 132 0.12 17.81 -7.02
C VAL A 132 -0.64 18.91 -6.28
N TYR A 133 -1.51 18.56 -5.33
CA TYR A 133 -2.29 19.51 -4.53
C TYR A 133 -1.40 20.52 -3.79
N PHE A 134 -0.44 20.03 -2.99
CA PHE A 134 0.46 20.91 -2.23
C PHE A 134 1.35 21.77 -3.12
N ARG A 135 1.78 21.26 -4.28
CA ARG A 135 2.58 22.04 -5.24
C ARG A 135 1.77 23.18 -5.87
N ARG A 136 0.47 22.99 -6.08
CA ARG A 136 -0.42 24.05 -6.58
C ARG A 136 -0.68 25.11 -5.50
N SER A 137 -0.92 24.69 -4.26
CA SER A 137 -1.15 25.61 -3.14
C SER A 137 0.02 26.54 -2.83
N GLN A 138 1.27 26.13 -3.09
CA GLN A 138 2.45 26.99 -2.88
C GLN A 138 2.71 28.00 -4.02
N LYS A 139 1.95 27.92 -5.13
CA LYS A 139 2.06 28.84 -6.27
C LYS A 139 0.98 29.91 -6.29
N SER A 140 -0.04 29.78 -5.43
CA SER A 140 -1.08 30.78 -5.18
C SER A 140 -0.65 31.70 -4.06
#